data_AF-A0A563VMI6-F1
#
_entry.id   AF-A0A563VMI6-F1
#
_cell.length_a   1.000
_cell.length_b   1.000
_cell.length_c   1.000
_cell.angle_alpha   90.00
_cell.angle_beta   90.00
_cell.angle_gamma   90.00
#
_symmetry.space_group_name_H-M   'P 1'
#
loop_
_entity.id
_entity.type
_entity.pdbx_description
1 polymer ?
#
loop_
_entity_poly.entity_id
_entity_poly.type
_entity_poly.pdbx_seq_one_letter_code
_entity_poly.pdbx_strand_id
1 'polypeptide(L)'
;MIKALKSTQYFCKLSNISLFLPVVICLVFNLDTKLVEAYPSRREAVREYDICEKRKEILDKVTCMTVLRNGLEGNYYYYYETVDLSRQLEDYSNQKLKSMYQKERQLVEQYLASLSNE
;
A
#
# COMPACT_ATOMS: atom_id res chain seq x y z
N MET A 1 -3.51 -10.23 -20.16
CA MET A 1 -4.68 -9.89 -20.99
C MET A 1 -5.67 -9.16 -20.10
N ILE A 2 -5.75 -7.84 -20.22
CA ILE A 2 -6.54 -6.96 -19.35
C ILE A 2 -8.01 -7.02 -19.81
N LYS A 3 -8.92 -7.42 -18.93
CA LYS A 3 -10.37 -7.19 -19.09
C LYS A 3 -10.78 -6.09 -18.11
N ALA A 4 -10.98 -4.89 -18.65
CA ALA A 4 -11.73 -3.84 -17.98
C ALA A 4 -13.23 -4.01 -18.26
N LEU A 5 -14.04 -3.32 -17.44
CA LEU A 5 -15.49 -3.09 -17.51
C LEU A 5 -16.41 -4.08 -16.79
N LYS A 6 -16.91 -3.63 -15.63
CA LYS A 6 -18.28 -3.07 -15.56
C LYS A 6 -18.46 -2.20 -14.33
N SER A 7 -18.62 -0.89 -14.57
CA SER A 7 -19.27 0.02 -13.63
C SER A 7 -20.68 -0.48 -13.38
N THR A 8 -21.00 -0.82 -12.13
CA THR A 8 -22.37 -1.07 -11.69
C THR A 8 -22.66 -0.09 -10.56
N GLN A 9 -23.34 1.01 -10.93
CA GLN A 9 -23.99 1.89 -9.98
C GLN A 9 -25.20 1.15 -9.40
N TYR A 10 -25.14 0.73 -8.15
CA TYR A 10 -26.29 0.20 -7.45
C TYR A 10 -27.05 1.34 -6.78
N PHE A 11 -28.14 1.77 -7.41
CA PHE A 11 -29.19 2.56 -6.75
C PHE A 11 -29.91 1.67 -5.74
N CYS A 12 -29.75 1.96 -4.44
CA CYS A 12 -30.67 1.44 -3.43
C CYS A 12 -32.03 2.14 -3.59
N LYS A 13 -32.96 1.54 -4.32
CA LYS A 13 -34.38 1.91 -4.25
C LYS A 13 -34.98 1.30 -2.97
N LEU A 14 -35.24 2.14 -1.98
CA LEU A 14 -35.96 1.78 -0.77
C LEU A 14 -37.46 1.66 -1.10
N SER A 15 -37.96 0.44 -1.22
CA SER A 15 -39.40 0.15 -1.19
C SER A 15 -39.78 -0.45 0.16
N ASN A 16 -40.49 0.35 0.95
CA ASN A 16 -41.28 0.05 2.15
C ASN A 16 -41.47 -1.43 2.54
N ILE A 17 -40.53 -2.01 3.29
CA ILE A 17 -40.80 -3.18 4.15
C ILE A 17 -39.90 -3.13 5.41
N SER A 18 -40.56 -3.09 6.57
CA SER A 18 -40.12 -3.44 7.94
C SER A 18 -38.70 -3.03 8.42
N LEU A 19 -38.67 -2.13 9.40
CA LEU A 19 -37.53 -1.39 9.96
C LEU A 19 -36.45 -2.19 10.71
N PHE A 20 -36.42 -3.52 10.68
CA PHE A 20 -35.50 -4.30 11.52
C PHE A 20 -34.60 -5.33 10.81
N LEU A 21 -34.71 -5.49 9.49
CA LEU A 21 -33.87 -6.45 8.75
C LEU A 21 -32.95 -5.87 7.64
N PRO A 22 -33.24 -4.73 6.97
CA PRO A 22 -32.37 -4.28 5.87
C PRO A 22 -31.06 -3.64 6.34
N VAL A 23 -30.94 -3.26 7.62
CA VAL A 23 -29.68 -2.72 8.19
C VAL A 23 -28.63 -3.82 8.35
N VAL A 24 -29.03 -5.03 8.72
CA VAL A 24 -28.10 -6.16 8.93
C VAL A 24 -27.53 -6.65 7.60
N ILE A 25 -28.33 -6.64 6.52
CA ILE A 25 -27.90 -7.14 5.21
C ILE A 25 -26.94 -6.16 4.51
N CYS A 26 -27.14 -4.84 4.63
CA CYS A 26 -26.17 -3.86 4.11
C CYS A 26 -24.83 -3.86 4.85
N LEU A 27 -24.80 -4.27 6.12
CA LEU A 27 -23.56 -4.42 6.89
C LEU A 27 -22.79 -5.69 6.49
N VAL A 28 -23.48 -6.78 6.15
CA VAL A 28 -22.81 -8.04 5.74
C VAL A 28 -22.26 -7.96 4.31
N PHE A 29 -22.91 -7.24 3.39
CA PHE A 29 -22.43 -7.09 1.99
C PHE A 29 -21.36 -6.00 1.80
N ASN A 30 -21.04 -5.20 2.82
CA ASN A 30 -19.86 -4.32 2.80
C ASN A 30 -18.60 -4.96 3.40
N LEU A 31 -18.68 -6.22 3.86
CA LEU A 31 -17.51 -7.02 4.22
C LEU A 31 -16.97 -7.83 3.04
N ASP A 32 -17.21 -7.35 1.82
CA ASP A 32 -16.35 -7.61 0.66
C ASP A 32 -15.16 -6.63 0.66
N THR A 33 -14.72 -6.21 1.86
CA THR A 33 -13.30 -5.93 2.08
C THR A 33 -12.57 -7.21 1.76
N LYS A 34 -12.23 -7.35 0.48
CA LYS A 34 -10.99 -7.98 0.09
C LYS A 34 -9.91 -7.30 0.94
N LEU A 35 -9.68 -7.86 2.13
CA LEU A 35 -8.34 -7.99 2.65
C LEU A 35 -7.64 -8.73 1.51
N VAL A 36 -7.11 -7.97 0.54
CA VAL A 36 -6.22 -8.51 -0.46
C VAL A 36 -4.93 -8.77 0.31
N GLU A 37 -4.98 -9.83 1.11
CA GLU A 37 -3.84 -10.62 1.56
C GLU A 37 -3.22 -11.22 0.30
N ALA A 38 -2.50 -10.40 -0.42
CA ALA A 38 -1.51 -10.87 -1.34
C ALA A 38 -0.46 -9.78 -1.33
N TYR A 39 0.60 -10.06 -0.59
CA TYR A 39 1.85 -9.38 -0.81
C TYR A 39 2.15 -9.30 -2.30
N PRO A 40 2.80 -8.23 -2.74
CA PRO A 40 3.34 -8.24 -4.09
C PRO A 40 4.20 -9.49 -4.24
N SER A 41 3.96 -10.25 -5.30
CA SER A 41 4.91 -11.26 -5.78
C SER A 41 6.32 -10.65 -5.80
N ARG A 42 7.39 -11.46 -5.68
CA ARG A 42 8.77 -10.93 -5.76
C ARG A 42 8.96 -10.02 -6.96
N ARG A 43 8.34 -10.37 -8.10
CA ARG A 43 8.33 -9.56 -9.32
C ARG A 43 7.71 -8.17 -9.12
N GLU A 44 6.58 -8.07 -8.45
CA GLU A 44 5.93 -6.79 -8.14
C GLU A 44 6.76 -5.98 -7.15
N ALA A 45 7.31 -6.62 -6.11
CA ALA A 45 8.12 -5.94 -5.11
C ALA A 45 9.42 -5.37 -5.72
N VAL A 46 10.06 -6.11 -6.64
CA VAL A 46 11.22 -5.63 -7.41
C VAL A 46 10.83 -4.44 -8.32
N ARG A 47 9.65 -4.49 -8.95
CA ARG A 47 9.17 -3.36 -9.76
C ARG A 47 9.00 -2.09 -8.91
N GLU A 48 8.41 -2.20 -7.73
CA GLU A 48 8.24 -1.07 -6.82
C GLU A 48 9.58 -0.56 -6.30
N TYR A 49 10.52 -1.45 -5.99
CA TYR A 49 11.89 -1.08 -5.63
C TYR A 49 12.56 -0.23 -6.72
N ASP A 50 12.46 -0.64 -7.98
CA ASP A 50 13.00 0.11 -9.12
C ASP A 50 12.33 1.49 -9.29
N ILE A 51 11.03 1.59 -8.98
CA ILE A 51 10.31 2.87 -8.98
C ILE A 51 10.84 3.79 -7.88
N CYS A 52 11.05 3.27 -6.67
CA CYS A 52 11.62 4.03 -5.56
C CYS A 52 13.05 4.51 -5.86
N GLU A 53 13.89 3.67 -6.47
CA GLU A 53 15.26 4.04 -6.85
C GLU A 53 15.33 5.19 -7.86
N LYS A 54 14.33 5.31 -8.73
CA LYS A 54 14.23 6.35 -9.77
C LYS A 54 13.73 7.70 -9.26
N ARG A 55 13.31 7.81 -8.00
CA ARG A 55 12.91 9.12 -7.41
C ARG A 55 14.10 10.08 -7.41
N LYS A 56 13.85 11.36 -7.69
CA LYS A 56 14.91 12.37 -7.82
C LYS A 56 15.35 12.92 -6.46
N GLU A 57 14.39 13.20 -5.59
CA GLU A 57 14.65 13.80 -4.29
C GLU A 57 14.97 12.74 -3.25
N ILE A 58 15.90 13.04 -2.33
CA ILE A 58 16.30 12.07 -1.29
C ILE A 58 15.15 11.81 -0.31
N LEU A 59 14.32 12.82 -0.04
CA LEU A 59 13.11 12.70 0.76
C LEU A 59 12.16 11.68 0.14
N ASP A 60 11.82 11.86 -1.14
CA ASP A 60 10.97 10.91 -1.88
C ASP A 60 11.55 9.49 -1.90
N LYS A 61 12.87 9.35 -2.06
CA LYS A 61 13.56 8.05 -2.03
C LYS A 61 13.36 7.36 -0.68
N VAL A 62 13.63 8.07 0.43
CA VAL A 62 13.50 7.47 1.77
C VAL A 62 12.06 7.16 2.11
N THR A 63 11.10 8.03 1.78
CA THR A 63 9.67 7.80 2.00
C THR A 63 9.23 6.56 1.22
N CYS A 64 9.56 6.49 -0.08
CA CYS A 64 9.17 5.36 -0.93
C CYS A 64 9.75 4.03 -0.42
N MET A 65 11.05 4.01 -0.08
CA MET A 65 11.70 2.80 0.45
C MET A 65 11.14 2.37 1.80
N THR A 66 10.82 3.33 2.68
CA THR A 66 10.24 3.02 4.00
C THR A 66 8.85 2.41 3.87
N VAL A 67 8.03 2.94 2.95
CA VAL A 67 6.69 2.41 2.66
C VAL A 67 6.80 1.01 2.05
N LEU A 68 7.73 0.82 1.11
CA LEU A 68 8.00 -0.49 0.54
C LEU A 68 8.47 -1.49 1.60
N ARG A 69 9.40 -1.10 2.49
CA ARG A 69 9.85 -1.94 3.62
C ARG A 69 8.69 -2.30 4.54
N ASN A 70 7.87 -1.34 4.96
CA ASN A 70 6.71 -1.60 5.81
C ASN A 70 5.73 -2.57 5.14
N GLY A 71 5.48 -2.37 3.84
CA GLY A 71 4.76 -3.31 3.01
C GLY A 71 5.40 -4.70 3.12
N LEU A 72 6.71 -4.79 2.86
CA LEU A 72 7.58 -5.97 2.92
C LEU A 72 7.86 -6.56 4.32
N GLU A 73 7.31 -5.97 5.38
CA GLU A 73 7.25 -6.55 6.73
C GLU A 73 5.86 -7.08 7.11
N GLY A 74 4.84 -6.80 6.31
CA GLY A 74 3.46 -7.11 6.67
C GLY A 74 2.81 -6.03 7.54
N ASN A 75 3.41 -4.84 7.60
CA ASN A 75 2.84 -3.66 8.24
C ASN A 75 1.95 -2.90 7.25
N TYR A 76 0.80 -3.51 6.91
CA TYR A 76 -0.10 -3.07 5.83
C TYR A 76 -0.87 -1.77 6.11
N TYR A 77 -0.86 -1.28 7.35
CA TYR A 77 -1.58 -0.06 7.74
C TYR A 77 -0.98 1.22 7.15
N TYR A 78 0.25 1.19 6.62
CA TYR A 78 0.99 2.39 6.23
C TYR A 78 0.94 2.77 4.75
N TYR A 79 0.29 1.98 3.88
CA TYR A 79 0.33 2.27 2.44
C TYR A 79 -0.38 3.59 2.06
N TYR A 80 -1.28 4.09 2.93
CA TYR A 80 -2.01 5.35 2.73
C TYR A 80 -1.46 6.54 3.54
N GLU A 81 -0.41 6.36 4.36
CA GLU A 81 0.18 7.41 5.21
C GLU A 81 1.48 8.00 4.65
N THR A 82 1.72 7.86 3.34
CA THR A 82 2.92 8.40 2.67
C THR A 82 3.09 9.91 2.88
N VAL A 83 1.97 10.63 2.99
CA VAL A 83 1.94 12.09 3.23
C VAL A 83 2.41 12.44 4.65
N ASP A 84 2.02 11.66 5.66
CA ASP A 84 2.44 11.90 7.04
C ASP A 84 3.93 11.57 7.23
N LEU A 85 4.37 10.47 6.60
CA LEU A 85 5.77 10.07 6.64
C LEU A 85 6.69 11.12 5.99
N SER A 86 6.33 11.66 4.82
CA SER A 86 7.12 12.73 4.20
C SER A 86 7.22 13.96 5.10
N ARG A 87 6.11 14.39 5.72
CA ARG A 87 6.09 15.53 6.64
C ARG A 87 6.99 15.32 7.86
N GLN A 88 7.00 14.12 8.43
CA GLN A 88 7.88 13.76 9.54
C GLN A 88 9.36 13.75 9.12
N LEU A 89 9.64 13.51 7.83
CA LEU A 89 10.98 13.41 7.29
C LEU A 89 11.54 14.74 6.75
N GLU A 90 10.69 15.72 6.46
CA GLU A 90 11.08 17.03 5.92
C GLU A 90 12.05 17.80 6.82
N ASP A 91 11.93 17.65 8.14
CA ASP A 91 12.79 18.36 9.11
C ASP A 91 14.22 17.81 9.19
N TYR A 92 14.49 16.65 8.59
CA TYR A 92 15.82 16.04 8.63
C TYR A 92 16.76 16.61 7.59
N SER A 93 18.03 16.75 7.96
CA SER A 93 19.09 17.14 7.02
C SER A 93 19.27 16.11 5.89
N ASN A 94 19.69 16.59 4.71
CA ASN A 94 20.01 15.72 3.57
C ASN A 94 21.00 14.60 3.90
N GLN A 95 21.99 14.84 4.76
CA GLN A 95 22.94 13.80 5.18
C GLN A 95 22.24 12.70 5.98
N LYS A 96 21.33 13.09 6.89
CA LYS A 96 20.54 12.13 7.67
C LYS A 96 19.59 11.35 6.77
N LEU A 97 18.90 12.01 5.84
CA LEU A 97 18.02 11.37 4.87
C LEU A 97 18.77 10.35 3.99
N LYS A 98 20.00 10.65 3.56
CA LYS A 98 20.86 9.69 2.84
C LYS A 98 21.20 8.46 3.68
N SER A 99 21.55 8.65 4.94
CA SER A 99 21.83 7.53 5.86
C SER A 99 20.60 6.67 6.10
N MET A 100 19.43 7.28 6.27
CA MET A 100 18.16 6.57 6.43
C MET A 100 17.83 5.77 5.17
N TYR A 101 17.87 6.41 4.01
CA TYR A 101 17.66 5.73 2.73
C TYR A 101 18.60 4.54 2.52
N GLN A 102 19.89 4.66 2.85
CA GLN A 102 20.83 3.53 2.76
C GLN A 102 20.40 2.35 3.64
N LYS A 103 19.93 2.62 4.86
CA LYS A 103 19.42 1.59 5.78
C LYS A 103 18.14 0.95 5.24
N GLU A 104 17.16 1.75 4.82
CA GLU A 104 15.90 1.27 4.28
C GLU A 104 16.13 0.42 3.02
N ARG A 105 17.01 0.87 2.14
CA ARG A 105 17.39 0.14 0.93
C ARG A 105 17.96 -1.25 1.25
N GLN A 106 18.89 -1.34 2.21
CA GLN A 106 19.46 -2.62 2.62
C GLN A 106 18.41 -3.58 3.18
N LEU A 107 17.47 -3.07 3.98
CA LEU A 107 16.38 -3.88 4.53
C LEU A 107 15.45 -4.38 3.43
N VAL A 108 15.07 -3.52 2.49
CA VAL A 108 14.26 -3.93 1.32
C VAL A 108 14.98 -4.99 0.49
N GLU A 109 16.27 -4.82 0.19
CA GLU A 109 17.05 -5.82 -0.55
C GLU A 109 17.07 -7.18 0.17
N GLN A 110 17.15 -7.20 1.52
CA GLN A 110 17.04 -8.42 2.32
C GLN A 110 15.67 -9.07 2.21
N TYR A 111 14.59 -8.29 2.34
CA TYR A 111 13.23 -8.83 2.18
C TYR A 111 12.99 -9.37 0.78
N LEU A 112 13.39 -8.64 -0.27
CA LEU A 112 13.29 -9.11 -1.66
C LEU A 112 14.05 -10.43 -1.87
N ALA A 113 15.21 -10.61 -1.24
CA ALA A 113 15.97 -11.85 -1.32
C ALA A 113 15.23 -13.04 -0.66
N SER A 114 14.47 -12.79 0.40
CA SER A 114 13.68 -13.81 1.12
C SER A 114 12.39 -14.23 0.42
N LEU A 115 11.85 -13.41 -0.49
CA LEU A 115 10.65 -13.75 -1.25
C LEU A 115 10.96 -14.87 -2.27
N SER A 116 10.02 -15.81 -2.45
CA SER A 116 10.12 -16.87 -3.47
C SER A 116 10.16 -16.28 -4.89
N ASN A 117 10.76 -17.01 -5.84
CA ASN A 117 10.92 -16.58 -7.23
C ASN A 117 9.68 -16.80 -8.13
N GLU A 118 8.51 -17.04 -7.54
CA GLU A 118 7.27 -17.37 -8.26
C GLU A 118 6.76 -16.22 -9.15
#